data_AF-A0A1H9LCG3-F1
#
_entry.id   AF-A0A1H9LCG3-F1
#
_cell.length_a   1.000
_cell.length_b   1.000
_cell.length_c   1.000
_cell.angle_alpha   90.00
_cell.angle_beta   90.00
_cell.angle_gamma   90.00
#
_symmetry.space_group_name_H-M   'P 1'
#
loop_
_entity.id
_entity.type
_entity.pdbx_description
1 polymer ?
#
loop_
_entity_poly.entity_id
_entity_poly.type
_entity_poly.pdbx_seq_one_letter_code
_entity_poly.pdbx_strand_id
1 'polypeptide(L)'
;MSTHRLRPIEQYFPTEPWLEAYRDAINTDDGYAEKSAGWGVDFDGSFVFQIENVPLETTTVADLPPEIVTATDDELSGRSAAEIEPILEGAPAAVRERVDSRDGSLEDRVAAEITETTVAALPERTWPELRAALPDVLDELIVQLEENVAADGTIYAQLDLYDGECRGVEAITDLDGREYGFRLVGDYEQWATLVRGEGDVIDMLMAGEFEIDGDIQTILQYADAAVDLGEISAGVDSRFVF
;
A
#
# COMPACT_ATOMS: atom_id res chain seq x y z
N MET A 1 -23.85 -19.14 -9.34
CA MET A 1 -23.35 -18.91 -7.98
C MET A 1 -22.56 -17.63 -8.06
N SER A 2 -23.00 -16.57 -7.37
CA SER A 2 -22.34 -15.27 -7.45
C SER A 2 -20.97 -15.40 -6.79
N THR A 3 -19.93 -15.50 -7.60
CA THR A 3 -18.55 -15.27 -7.21
C THR A 3 -18.51 -13.87 -6.61
N HIS A 4 -18.47 -13.78 -5.29
CA HIS A 4 -18.06 -12.56 -4.60
C HIS A 4 -16.61 -12.35 -5.03
N ARG A 5 -16.41 -11.61 -6.13
CA ARG A 5 -15.14 -10.92 -6.31
C ARG A 5 -14.95 -10.10 -5.05
N LEU A 6 -13.89 -10.41 -4.32
CA LEU A 6 -13.51 -9.66 -3.14
C LEU A 6 -13.51 -8.18 -3.51
N ARG A 7 -14.03 -7.36 -2.60
CA ARG A 7 -14.12 -5.91 -2.81
C ARG A 7 -12.73 -5.36 -3.18
N PRO A 8 -12.69 -4.27 -3.97
CA PRO A 8 -11.44 -3.65 -4.43
C PRO A 8 -10.49 -3.34 -3.28
N ILE A 9 -9.21 -3.18 -3.61
CA ILE A 9 -8.10 -2.94 -2.68
C ILE A 9 -8.23 -1.64 -1.84
N GLU A 10 -9.37 -0.94 -1.92
CA GLU A 10 -9.75 0.36 -1.32
C GLU A 10 -9.42 0.55 0.17
N GLN A 11 -9.24 -0.52 0.92
CA GLN A 11 -8.97 -0.45 2.37
C GLN A 11 -7.51 -0.74 2.73
N TYR A 12 -6.66 -1.16 1.80
CA TYR A 12 -5.33 -1.64 2.13
C TYR A 12 -4.30 -0.51 2.18
N PHE A 13 -3.74 -0.28 3.36
CA PHE A 13 -2.63 0.64 3.56
C PHE A 13 -1.31 0.05 2.99
N PRO A 14 -0.43 0.85 2.36
CA PRO A 14 -0.57 2.26 1.95
C PRO A 14 -0.87 2.41 0.44
N THR A 15 -1.90 1.72 -0.08
CA THR A 15 -2.23 1.79 -1.51
C THR A 15 -2.84 3.13 -1.92
N GLU A 16 -2.79 3.48 -3.21
CA GLU A 16 -3.39 4.71 -3.73
C GLU A 16 -4.90 4.81 -3.44
N PRO A 17 -5.71 3.73 -3.56
CA PRO A 17 -7.10 3.77 -3.11
C PRO A 17 -7.28 4.10 -1.62
N TRP A 18 -6.37 3.65 -0.74
CA TRP A 18 -6.40 4.03 0.67
C TRP A 18 -6.07 5.52 0.86
N LEU A 19 -5.14 6.08 0.08
CA LEU A 19 -4.81 7.51 0.12
C LEU A 19 -6.02 8.37 -0.28
N GLU A 20 -6.80 7.95 -1.27
CA GLU A 20 -8.03 8.65 -1.67
C GLU A 20 -9.09 8.59 -0.55
N ALA A 21 -9.25 7.44 0.11
CA ALA A 21 -10.13 7.33 1.27
C ALA A 21 -9.67 8.23 2.43
N TYR A 22 -8.36 8.32 2.66
CA TYR A 22 -7.79 9.21 3.67
C TYR A 22 -8.01 10.68 3.33
N ARG A 23 -7.82 11.08 2.06
CA ARG A 23 -8.16 12.43 1.57
C ARG A 23 -9.62 12.78 1.79
N ASP A 24 -10.53 11.87 1.45
CA ASP A 24 -11.96 12.07 1.68
C ASP A 24 -12.26 12.25 3.17
N ALA A 25 -11.63 11.46 4.04
CA ALA A 25 -11.77 11.59 5.49
C ALA A 25 -11.30 12.98 5.97
N ILE A 26 -10.12 13.44 5.53
CA ILE A 26 -9.58 14.77 5.84
C ILE A 26 -10.56 15.88 5.46
N ASN A 27 -11.10 15.81 4.24
CA ASN A 27 -12.01 16.82 3.70
C ASN A 27 -13.41 16.81 4.35
N THR A 28 -13.72 15.81 5.18
CA THR A 28 -14.98 15.72 5.93
C THR A 28 -14.83 16.05 7.41
N ASP A 29 -13.62 16.30 7.89
CA ASP A 29 -13.36 16.64 9.29
C ASP A 29 -13.37 18.16 9.51
N ASP A 30 -14.47 18.66 10.08
CA ASP A 30 -14.64 20.08 10.40
C ASP A 30 -13.58 20.59 11.41
N GLY A 31 -13.09 19.71 12.29
CA GLY A 31 -12.08 20.05 13.30
C GLY A 31 -10.72 20.31 12.67
N TYR A 32 -10.30 19.43 11.76
CA TYR A 32 -9.11 19.61 10.95
C TYR A 32 -9.19 20.87 10.11
N ALA A 33 -10.32 21.11 9.44
CA ALA A 33 -10.52 22.30 8.61
C ALA A 33 -10.35 23.60 9.41
N GLU A 34 -10.86 23.65 10.65
CA GLU A 34 -10.69 24.82 11.53
C GLU A 34 -9.24 24.99 11.99
N LYS A 35 -8.59 23.90 12.45
CA LYS A 35 -7.22 23.95 13.01
C LYS A 35 -6.14 24.17 11.95
N SER A 36 -6.37 23.75 10.71
CA SER A 36 -5.43 23.90 9.59
C SER A 36 -5.72 25.12 8.72
N ALA A 37 -6.63 26.01 9.13
CA ALA A 37 -6.88 27.28 8.45
C ALA A 37 -5.58 28.09 8.31
N GLY A 38 -5.28 28.54 7.08
CA GLY A 38 -4.05 29.23 6.71
C GLY A 38 -2.86 28.31 6.37
N TRP A 39 -2.96 27.00 6.58
CA TRP A 39 -1.93 26.05 6.16
C TRP A 39 -1.73 26.10 4.64
N GLY A 40 -0.49 26.15 4.16
CA GLY A 40 -0.20 26.15 2.72
C GLY A 40 -0.56 27.44 1.97
N VAL A 41 -1.03 28.50 2.65
CA VAL A 41 -1.41 29.77 2.00
C VAL A 41 -0.20 30.66 1.70
N ASP A 42 0.69 30.82 2.69
CA ASP A 42 1.90 31.66 2.60
C ASP A 42 3.19 30.85 2.39
N PHE A 43 3.07 29.52 2.35
CA PHE A 43 4.17 28.55 2.16
C PHE A 43 3.63 27.32 1.41
N ASP A 44 4.51 26.43 0.95
CA ASP A 44 4.07 25.16 0.36
C ASP A 44 3.60 24.22 1.48
N GLY A 45 2.30 23.93 1.52
CA GLY A 45 1.68 23.08 2.54
C GLY A 45 1.71 21.59 2.22
N SER A 46 2.24 21.20 1.07
CA SER A 46 2.25 19.80 0.65
C SER A 46 3.09 18.93 1.57
N PHE A 47 2.61 17.70 1.77
CA PHE A 47 3.32 16.66 2.49
C PHE A 47 3.75 15.54 1.56
N VAL A 48 4.94 15.03 1.80
CA VAL A 48 5.39 13.74 1.29
C VAL A 48 5.51 12.79 2.47
N PHE A 49 4.78 11.69 2.45
CA PHE A 49 4.98 10.57 3.35
C PHE A 49 5.97 9.61 2.69
N GLN A 50 7.09 9.37 3.35
CA GLN A 50 8.12 8.43 2.92
C GLN A 50 8.08 7.23 3.87
N ILE A 51 7.57 6.11 3.35
CA ILE A 51 7.39 4.85 4.08
C ILE A 51 8.53 3.92 3.69
N GLU A 52 9.51 3.79 4.57
CA GLU A 52 10.68 2.94 4.37
C GLU A 52 10.48 1.54 4.95
N ASN A 53 11.41 0.64 4.63
CA ASN A 53 11.48 -0.71 5.22
C ASN A 53 10.16 -1.51 5.13
N VAL A 54 9.43 -1.34 4.02
CA VAL A 54 8.23 -2.14 3.73
C VAL A 54 8.66 -3.60 3.57
N PRO A 55 8.03 -4.57 4.27
CA PRO A 55 8.50 -5.96 4.35
C PRO A 55 8.18 -6.80 3.09
N LEU A 56 8.35 -6.22 1.90
CA LEU A 56 8.03 -6.83 0.60
C LEU A 56 8.82 -8.11 0.32
N GLU A 57 10.08 -8.15 0.77
CA GLU A 57 11.00 -9.26 0.57
C GLU A 57 10.77 -10.42 1.55
N THR A 58 10.16 -10.15 2.70
CA THR A 58 9.96 -11.14 3.77
C THR A 58 8.52 -11.66 3.83
N THR A 59 7.55 -10.87 3.39
CA THR A 59 6.15 -11.27 3.34
C THR A 59 5.87 -12.03 2.05
N THR A 60 5.29 -13.22 2.18
CA THR A 60 4.83 -14.03 1.04
C THR A 60 3.33 -13.86 0.81
N VAL A 61 2.83 -14.33 -0.34
CA VAL A 61 1.37 -14.36 -0.58
C VAL A 61 0.65 -15.15 0.51
N ALA A 62 1.23 -16.21 1.07
CA ALA A 62 0.67 -16.94 2.22
C ALA A 62 0.47 -16.10 3.48
N ASP A 63 1.26 -15.04 3.66
CA ASP A 63 1.22 -14.17 4.84
C ASP A 63 0.21 -13.03 4.68
N LEU A 64 -0.34 -12.85 3.47
CA LEU A 64 -1.36 -11.85 3.19
C LEU A 64 -2.67 -12.13 3.95
N PRO A 65 -3.57 -11.12 4.05
CA PRO A 65 -4.90 -11.28 4.60
C PRO A 65 -5.60 -12.58 4.14
N PRO A 66 -6.19 -13.38 5.05
CA PRO A 66 -6.73 -14.71 4.74
C PRO A 66 -7.73 -14.73 3.59
N GLU A 67 -8.47 -13.64 3.39
CA GLU A 67 -9.38 -13.48 2.25
C GLU A 67 -8.66 -13.54 0.90
N ILE A 68 -7.49 -12.91 0.77
CA ILE A 68 -6.68 -12.91 -0.46
C ILE A 68 -6.11 -14.31 -0.67
N VAL A 69 -5.55 -14.90 0.39
CA VAL A 69 -4.95 -16.25 0.34
C VAL A 69 -5.99 -17.29 -0.06
N THR A 70 -7.15 -17.29 0.60
CA THR A 70 -8.22 -18.25 0.33
C THR A 70 -8.75 -18.08 -1.09
N ALA A 71 -8.98 -16.85 -1.54
CA ALA A 71 -9.43 -16.62 -2.91
C ALA A 71 -8.41 -17.06 -3.95
N THR A 72 -7.12 -16.88 -3.68
CA THR A 72 -6.05 -17.30 -4.58
C THR A 72 -5.97 -18.83 -4.68
N ASP A 73 -6.04 -19.52 -3.55
CA ASP A 73 -6.07 -20.98 -3.52
C ASP A 73 -7.33 -21.54 -4.21
N ASP A 74 -8.51 -21.00 -3.90
CA ASP A 74 -9.78 -21.43 -4.50
C ASP A 74 -9.80 -21.26 -6.03
N GLU A 75 -9.27 -20.14 -6.56
CA GLU A 75 -9.21 -19.86 -8.00
C GLU A 75 -8.23 -20.77 -8.74
N LEU A 76 -7.09 -21.13 -8.13
CA LEU A 76 -6.06 -21.95 -8.78
C LEU A 76 -6.31 -23.44 -8.59
N SER A 77 -6.54 -23.87 -7.36
CA SER A 77 -6.78 -25.27 -6.99
C SER A 77 -8.16 -25.77 -7.45
N GLY A 78 -9.11 -24.84 -7.69
CA GLY A 78 -10.42 -25.16 -8.27
C GLY A 78 -10.41 -25.47 -9.77
N ARG A 79 -9.29 -25.23 -10.47
CA ARG A 79 -9.14 -25.45 -11.92
C ARG A 79 -8.62 -26.86 -12.22
N SER A 80 -8.99 -27.36 -13.39
CA SER A 80 -8.42 -28.60 -13.91
C SER A 80 -7.05 -28.37 -14.53
N ALA A 81 -6.22 -29.41 -14.59
CA ALA A 81 -4.92 -29.35 -15.28
C ALA A 81 -5.02 -28.81 -16.72
N ALA A 82 -6.09 -29.15 -17.45
CA ALA A 82 -6.31 -28.67 -18.82
C ALA A 82 -6.60 -27.16 -18.91
N GLU A 83 -7.04 -26.53 -17.83
CA GLU A 83 -7.24 -25.08 -17.72
C GLU A 83 -5.96 -24.37 -17.27
N ILE A 84 -5.09 -25.04 -16.49
CA ILE A 84 -3.81 -24.50 -16.02
C ILE A 84 -2.70 -24.62 -17.06
N GLU A 85 -2.66 -25.71 -17.85
CA GLU A 85 -1.68 -25.92 -18.91
C GLU A 85 -1.49 -24.71 -19.85
N PRO A 86 -2.54 -24.12 -20.46
CA PRO A 86 -2.37 -22.96 -21.33
C PRO A 86 -1.87 -21.72 -20.58
N ILE A 87 -2.18 -21.58 -19.29
CA ILE A 87 -1.64 -20.49 -18.46
C ILE A 87 -0.13 -20.68 -18.31
N LEU A 88 0.34 -21.90 -18.05
CA LEU A 88 1.77 -22.21 -17.89
C LEU A 88 2.60 -22.13 -19.18
N GLU A 89 1.99 -22.17 -20.35
CA GLU A 89 2.71 -21.99 -21.62
C GLU A 89 3.35 -20.59 -21.72
N GLY A 90 2.71 -19.57 -21.13
CA GLY A 90 3.23 -18.21 -21.05
C GLY A 90 4.17 -17.95 -19.87
N ALA A 91 4.37 -18.93 -18.99
CA ALA A 91 5.13 -18.73 -17.75
C ALA A 91 6.61 -18.41 -18.01
N PRO A 92 7.22 -17.52 -17.21
CA PRO A 92 8.67 -17.32 -17.22
C PRO A 92 9.42 -18.65 -16.99
N ALA A 93 10.54 -18.86 -17.67
CA ALA A 93 11.29 -20.11 -17.60
C ALA A 93 11.68 -20.51 -16.15
N ALA A 94 12.06 -19.51 -15.34
CA ALA A 94 12.38 -19.70 -13.93
C ALA A 94 11.17 -20.16 -13.10
N VAL A 95 9.96 -19.66 -13.40
CA VAL A 95 8.72 -20.11 -12.75
C VAL A 95 8.41 -21.54 -13.15
N ARG A 96 8.47 -21.83 -14.45
CA ARG A 96 8.19 -23.16 -14.98
C ARG A 96 9.11 -24.23 -14.38
N GLU A 97 10.41 -23.95 -14.27
CA GLU A 97 11.37 -24.88 -13.64
C GLU A 97 11.02 -25.19 -12.19
N ARG A 98 10.60 -24.18 -11.41
CA ARG A 98 10.19 -24.37 -10.01
C ARG A 98 8.90 -25.19 -9.91
N VAL A 99 7.89 -24.86 -10.70
CA VAL A 99 6.63 -25.63 -10.75
C VAL A 99 6.89 -27.09 -11.12
N ASP A 100 7.73 -27.34 -12.13
CA ASP A 100 8.08 -28.69 -12.59
C ASP A 100 8.87 -29.49 -11.54
N SER A 101 9.62 -28.81 -10.67
CA SER A 101 10.42 -29.44 -9.60
C SER A 101 9.60 -29.84 -8.36
N ARG A 102 8.39 -29.28 -8.20
CA ARG A 102 7.51 -29.58 -7.07
C ARG A 102 6.77 -30.90 -7.28
N ASP A 103 6.47 -31.58 -6.17
CA ASP A 103 5.61 -32.77 -6.17
C ASP A 103 4.13 -32.38 -6.04
N GLY A 104 3.22 -33.16 -6.64
CA GLY A 104 1.78 -32.96 -6.51
C GLY A 104 1.05 -32.82 -7.86
N SER A 105 -0.21 -32.43 -7.80
CA SER A 105 -1.01 -32.12 -8.99
C SER A 105 -0.51 -30.81 -9.64
N LEU A 106 -0.90 -30.51 -10.89
CA LEU A 106 -0.40 -29.31 -11.56
C LEU A 106 -0.92 -28.04 -10.89
N GLU A 107 -2.21 -28.06 -10.56
CA GLU A 107 -2.94 -27.03 -9.85
C GLU A 107 -2.32 -26.72 -8.49
N ASP A 108 -2.03 -27.74 -7.66
CA ASP A 108 -1.40 -27.55 -6.35
C ASP A 108 0.00 -26.93 -6.48
N ARG A 109 0.76 -27.33 -7.51
CA ARG A 109 2.13 -26.82 -7.72
C ARG A 109 2.15 -25.36 -8.14
N VAL A 110 1.18 -24.94 -8.96
CA VAL A 110 1.02 -23.53 -9.35
C VAL A 110 0.51 -22.70 -8.19
N ALA A 111 -0.49 -23.18 -7.45
CA ALA A 111 -0.98 -22.51 -6.25
C ALA A 111 0.13 -22.31 -5.22
N ALA A 112 0.95 -23.33 -4.97
CA ALA A 112 2.09 -23.25 -4.06
C ALA A 112 3.18 -22.29 -4.57
N GLU A 113 3.46 -22.25 -5.88
CA GLU A 113 4.42 -21.30 -6.45
C GLU A 113 4.00 -19.85 -6.22
N ILE A 114 2.72 -19.52 -6.37
CA ILE A 114 2.21 -18.17 -6.10
C ILE A 114 2.17 -17.88 -4.61
N THR A 115 1.67 -18.82 -3.81
CA THR A 115 1.53 -18.68 -2.36
C THR A 115 2.88 -18.46 -1.65
N GLU A 116 3.93 -19.14 -2.11
CA GLU A 116 5.28 -19.01 -1.55
C GLU A 116 6.10 -17.86 -2.16
N THR A 117 5.57 -17.17 -3.17
CA THR A 117 6.26 -16.01 -3.76
C THR A 117 6.18 -14.83 -2.81
N THR A 118 7.31 -14.14 -2.63
CA THR A 118 7.39 -12.90 -1.86
C THR A 118 6.64 -11.79 -2.57
N VAL A 119 6.07 -10.85 -1.82
CA VAL A 119 5.31 -9.73 -2.40
C VAL A 119 6.19 -8.95 -3.39
N ALA A 120 7.46 -8.71 -3.06
CA ALA A 120 8.44 -8.06 -3.94
C ALA A 120 8.63 -8.78 -5.29
N ALA A 121 8.57 -10.11 -5.30
CA ALA A 121 8.82 -10.90 -6.51
C ALA A 121 7.55 -11.10 -7.36
N LEU A 122 6.36 -10.76 -6.87
CA LEU A 122 5.10 -11.01 -7.58
C LEU A 122 5.04 -10.40 -8.99
N PRO A 123 5.49 -9.15 -9.23
CA PRO A 123 5.49 -8.57 -10.57
C PRO A 123 6.28 -9.41 -11.59
N GLU A 124 7.43 -9.96 -11.17
CA GLU A 124 8.31 -10.77 -12.03
C GLU A 124 7.88 -12.24 -12.13
N ARG A 125 7.09 -12.71 -11.15
CA ARG A 125 6.66 -14.11 -11.02
C ARG A 125 5.27 -14.35 -11.58
N THR A 126 4.52 -13.29 -11.85
CA THR A 126 3.22 -13.32 -12.52
C THR A 126 3.35 -12.86 -13.97
N TRP A 127 2.44 -13.33 -14.81
CA TRP A 127 2.40 -13.02 -16.24
C TRP A 127 0.94 -12.83 -16.68
N PRO A 128 0.66 -12.22 -17.84
CA PRO A 128 -0.69 -11.79 -18.21
C PRO A 128 -1.76 -12.88 -18.12
N GLU A 129 -1.45 -14.09 -18.56
CA GLU A 129 -2.37 -15.23 -18.52
C GLU A 129 -2.67 -15.68 -17.09
N LEU A 130 -1.68 -15.64 -16.20
CA LEU A 130 -1.89 -15.94 -14.79
C LEU A 130 -2.63 -14.82 -14.08
N ARG A 131 -2.25 -13.56 -14.32
CA ARG A 131 -2.92 -12.37 -13.74
C ARG A 131 -4.42 -12.36 -14.03
N ALA A 132 -4.80 -12.69 -15.27
CA ALA A 132 -6.20 -12.83 -15.66
C ALA A 132 -6.95 -13.99 -14.97
N ALA A 133 -6.23 -14.92 -14.35
CA ALA A 133 -6.77 -16.05 -13.60
C ALA A 133 -6.70 -15.85 -12.07
N LEU A 134 -5.99 -14.83 -11.58
CA LEU A 134 -5.92 -14.50 -10.16
C LEU A 134 -7.15 -13.71 -9.71
N PRO A 135 -7.44 -13.66 -8.39
CA PRO A 135 -8.44 -12.76 -7.85
C PRO A 135 -8.12 -11.29 -8.16
N ASP A 136 -9.14 -10.48 -8.53
CA ASP A 136 -8.99 -9.05 -8.84
C ASP A 136 -8.17 -8.30 -7.76
N VAL A 137 -8.38 -8.60 -6.46
CA VAL A 137 -7.65 -7.97 -5.35
C VAL A 137 -6.13 -8.23 -5.38
N LEU A 138 -5.70 -9.42 -5.83
CA LEU A 138 -4.28 -9.75 -5.92
C LEU A 138 -3.67 -9.13 -7.18
N ASP A 139 -4.41 -9.10 -8.30
CA ASP A 139 -3.98 -8.41 -9.51
C ASP A 139 -3.83 -6.90 -9.28
N GLU A 140 -4.80 -6.28 -8.60
CA GLU A 140 -4.72 -4.88 -8.16
C GLU A 140 -3.51 -4.63 -7.25
N LEU A 141 -3.23 -5.52 -6.29
CA LEU A 141 -2.03 -5.40 -5.45
C LEU A 141 -0.76 -5.44 -6.30
N ILE A 142 -0.68 -6.32 -7.30
CA ILE A 142 0.49 -6.41 -8.17
C ILE A 142 0.68 -5.11 -8.96
N VAL A 143 -0.40 -4.53 -9.50
CA VAL A 143 -0.34 -3.22 -10.18
C VAL A 143 0.16 -2.14 -9.23
N GLN A 144 -0.34 -2.09 -7.99
CA GLN A 144 0.14 -1.13 -6.99
C GLN A 144 1.62 -1.30 -6.68
N LEU A 145 2.14 -2.53 -6.64
CA LEU A 145 3.57 -2.78 -6.43
C LEU A 145 4.41 -2.31 -7.62
N GLU A 146 3.91 -2.46 -8.85
CA GLU A 146 4.62 -2.03 -10.07
C GLU A 146 4.63 -0.51 -10.24
N GLU A 147 3.55 0.16 -9.86
CA GLU A 147 3.36 1.58 -10.13
C GLU A 147 3.77 2.48 -8.96
N ASN A 148 3.67 2.00 -7.71
CA ASN A 148 3.72 2.85 -6.51
C ASN A 148 4.85 2.51 -5.53
N VAL A 149 5.66 1.48 -5.82
CA VAL A 149 6.84 1.13 -5.01
C VAL A 149 8.11 1.56 -5.74
N ALA A 150 8.95 2.33 -5.08
CA ALA A 150 10.24 2.75 -5.61
C ALA A 150 11.21 1.56 -5.72
N ALA A 151 12.29 1.74 -6.49
CA ALA A 151 13.25 0.66 -6.78
C ALA A 151 13.97 0.09 -5.53
N ASP A 152 13.99 0.83 -4.43
CA ASP A 152 14.55 0.40 -3.14
C ASP A 152 13.52 -0.18 -2.17
N GLY A 153 12.25 -0.29 -2.58
CA GLY A 153 11.14 -0.78 -1.76
C GLY A 153 10.44 0.31 -0.95
N THR A 154 10.83 1.58 -1.10
CA THR A 154 10.19 2.72 -0.43
C THR A 154 8.88 3.08 -1.12
N ILE A 155 7.85 3.43 -0.34
CA ILE A 155 6.60 3.98 -0.86
C ILE A 155 6.55 5.46 -0.53
N TYR A 156 6.25 6.29 -1.53
CA TYR A 156 6.06 7.73 -1.34
C TYR A 156 4.61 8.10 -1.65
N ALA A 157 3.99 8.85 -0.75
CA ALA A 157 2.66 9.42 -0.97
C ALA A 157 2.71 10.94 -0.83
N GLN A 158 2.32 11.66 -1.87
CA GLN A 158 2.21 13.11 -1.86
C GLN A 158 0.77 13.54 -1.55
N LEU A 159 0.62 14.48 -0.63
CA LEU A 159 -0.65 15.08 -0.22
C LEU A 159 -0.58 16.59 -0.45
N ASP A 160 -1.49 17.14 -1.24
CA ASP A 160 -1.65 18.59 -1.46
C ASP A 160 -2.61 19.16 -0.41
N LEU A 161 -2.06 19.64 0.71
CA LEU A 161 -2.81 20.24 1.81
C LEU A 161 -2.79 21.76 1.69
N TYR A 162 -3.98 22.38 1.74
CA TYR A 162 -4.13 23.81 1.67
C TYR A 162 -5.41 24.27 2.38
N ASP A 163 -5.25 25.20 3.33
CA ASP A 163 -6.30 25.99 3.98
C ASP A 163 -7.51 25.17 4.44
N GLY A 164 -7.28 24.07 5.15
CA GLY A 164 -8.36 23.21 5.64
C GLY A 164 -8.68 22.00 4.77
N GLU A 165 -8.13 21.90 3.57
CA GLU A 165 -8.51 20.88 2.59
C GLU A 165 -7.31 20.08 2.07
N CYS A 166 -7.56 18.81 1.75
CA CYS A 166 -6.68 17.96 0.96
C CYS A 166 -7.16 17.95 -0.49
N ARG A 167 -6.47 18.72 -1.34
CA ARG A 167 -6.86 18.95 -2.75
C ARG A 167 -6.61 17.76 -3.64
N GLY A 168 -5.57 16.98 -3.34
CA GLY A 168 -5.18 15.81 -4.10
C GLY A 168 -4.21 14.93 -3.33
N VAL A 169 -4.19 13.66 -3.71
CA VAL A 169 -3.22 12.66 -3.27
C VAL A 169 -2.68 11.92 -4.47
N GLU A 170 -1.41 11.53 -4.42
CA GLU A 170 -0.75 10.80 -5.49
C GLU A 170 0.31 9.89 -4.86
N ALA A 171 0.34 8.61 -5.26
CA ALA A 171 1.49 7.76 -4.97
C ALA A 171 2.58 8.05 -6.01
N ILE A 172 3.82 8.23 -5.54
CA ILE A 172 4.97 8.57 -6.39
C ILE A 172 6.11 7.59 -6.16
N THR A 173 6.96 7.41 -7.16
CA THR A 173 8.10 6.48 -7.11
C THR A 173 9.45 7.17 -7.05
N ASP A 174 9.47 8.49 -7.24
CA ASP A 174 10.65 9.33 -7.07
C ASP A 174 10.27 10.72 -6.51
N LEU A 175 11.25 11.34 -5.85
CA LEU A 175 11.18 12.73 -5.38
C LEU A 175 12.00 13.67 -6.26
N ASP A 176 12.65 13.16 -7.29
CA ASP A 176 13.61 13.92 -8.09
C ASP A 176 12.92 15.05 -8.87
N GLY A 177 13.18 16.29 -8.46
CA GLY A 177 12.63 17.48 -9.10
C GLY A 177 11.19 17.81 -8.70
N ARG A 178 10.62 17.10 -7.71
CA ARG A 178 9.35 17.50 -7.09
C ARG A 178 9.60 18.48 -5.95
N GLU A 179 8.82 19.55 -5.92
CA GLU A 179 8.78 20.46 -4.79
C GLU A 179 7.80 19.90 -3.75
N TYR A 180 8.19 19.97 -2.48
CA TYR A 180 7.36 19.61 -1.34
C TYR A 180 7.59 20.61 -0.21
N GLY A 181 6.54 20.85 0.59
CA GLY A 181 6.63 21.66 1.79
C GLY A 181 7.30 20.91 2.94
N PHE A 182 6.80 19.69 3.18
CA PHE A 182 7.22 18.85 4.28
C PHE A 182 7.36 17.41 3.83
N ARG A 183 8.31 16.70 4.42
CA ARG A 183 8.48 15.27 4.21
C ARG A 183 8.60 14.57 5.56
N LEU A 184 7.69 13.64 5.81
CA LEU A 184 7.64 12.81 7.00
C LEU A 184 8.19 11.43 6.63
N VAL A 185 9.29 11.03 7.26
CA VAL A 185 10.01 9.79 6.98
C VAL A 185 9.86 8.85 8.16
N GLY A 186 9.52 7.59 7.90
CA GLY A 186 9.48 6.54 8.91
C GLY A 186 9.33 5.16 8.29
N ASP A 187 9.61 4.14 9.09
CA ASP A 187 9.47 2.74 8.72
C ASP A 187 7.99 2.33 8.65
N TYR A 188 7.69 1.32 7.84
CA TYR A 188 6.35 0.75 7.71
C TYR A 188 5.72 0.40 9.06
N GLU A 189 6.49 -0.14 10.01
CA GLU A 189 5.97 -0.49 11.34
C GLU A 189 5.45 0.73 12.11
N GLN A 190 6.16 1.86 12.04
CA GLN A 190 5.78 3.11 12.71
C GLN A 190 4.55 3.71 12.05
N TRP A 191 4.53 3.75 10.72
CA TRP A 191 3.35 4.15 9.96
C TRP A 191 2.13 3.29 10.29
N ALA A 192 2.31 1.98 10.39
CA ALA A 192 1.23 1.07 10.74
C ALA A 192 0.74 1.29 12.18
N THR A 193 1.61 1.62 13.14
CA THR A 193 1.22 2.04 14.50
C THR A 193 0.38 3.31 14.48
N LEU A 194 0.78 4.31 13.69
CA LEU A 194 0.02 5.56 13.55
C LEU A 194 -1.38 5.31 12.95
N VAL A 195 -1.47 4.57 11.83
CA VAL A 195 -2.73 4.27 11.14
C VAL A 195 -3.63 3.31 11.94
N ARG A 196 -3.10 2.55 12.90
CA ARG A 196 -3.92 1.79 13.85
C ARG A 196 -4.49 2.64 14.99
N GLY A 197 -4.06 3.90 15.10
CA GLY A 197 -4.38 4.76 16.24
C GLY A 197 -3.68 4.34 17.52
N GLU A 198 -2.56 3.62 17.41
CA GLU A 198 -1.76 3.12 18.54
C GLU A 198 -0.62 4.09 18.93
N GLY A 199 -0.45 5.19 18.20
CA GLY A 199 0.53 6.24 18.45
C GLY A 199 0.02 7.63 18.05
N ASP A 200 0.66 8.65 18.61
CA ASP A 200 0.44 10.07 18.28
C ASP A 200 1.63 10.57 17.45
N VAL A 201 1.36 11.26 16.33
CA VAL A 201 2.41 11.67 15.39
C VAL A 201 3.46 12.60 16.01
N ILE A 202 3.07 13.47 16.94
CA ILE A 202 3.98 14.39 17.60
C ILE A 202 4.83 13.64 18.63
N ASP A 203 4.23 12.74 19.41
CA ASP A 203 4.99 11.93 20.36
C ASP A 203 6.02 11.03 19.65
N MET A 204 5.63 10.42 18.51
CA MET A 204 6.52 9.59 17.69
C MET A 204 7.65 10.41 17.05
N LEU A 205 7.37 11.62 16.56
CA LEU A 205 8.39 12.59 16.12
C LEU A 205 9.37 12.94 17.25
N MET A 206 8.87 13.22 18.45
CA MET A 206 9.69 13.57 19.62
C MET A 206 10.52 12.39 20.13
N ALA A 207 10.04 11.16 19.96
CA ALA A 207 10.77 9.94 20.25
C ALA A 207 11.87 9.63 19.21
N GLY A 208 11.83 10.30 18.04
CA GLY A 208 12.72 10.06 16.91
C GLY A 208 12.35 8.83 16.10
N GLU A 209 11.09 8.38 16.19
CA GLU A 209 10.55 7.30 15.36
C GLU A 209 10.20 7.80 13.96
N PHE A 210 9.67 9.03 13.87
CA PHE A 210 9.55 9.75 12.61
C PHE A 210 10.63 10.83 12.50
N GLU A 211 11.14 11.01 11.29
CA GLU A 211 11.96 12.17 10.93
C GLU A 211 11.15 13.13 10.07
N ILE A 212 11.38 14.43 10.23
CA ILE A 212 10.71 15.47 9.44
C ILE A 212 11.72 16.37 8.75
N ASP A 213 11.52 16.56 7.47
CA ASP A 213 12.26 17.49 6.61
C ASP A 213 11.31 18.60 6.15
N GLY A 214 11.66 19.86 6.45
CA GLY A 214 10.79 21.03 6.30
C GLY A 214 10.96 22.03 7.46
N ASP A 215 10.15 23.09 7.47
CA ASP A 215 10.21 24.09 8.57
C ASP A 215 9.46 23.59 9.81
N ILE A 216 10.20 22.98 10.74
CA ILE A 216 9.68 22.46 12.01
C ILE A 216 8.90 23.53 12.80
N GLN A 217 9.28 24.81 12.71
CA GLN A 217 8.55 25.88 13.40
C GLN A 217 7.12 26.02 12.90
N THR A 218 6.90 25.85 11.60
CA THR A 218 5.57 25.83 10.99
C THR A 218 4.76 24.62 11.46
N ILE A 219 5.35 23.42 11.49
CA ILE A 219 4.67 22.22 12.00
C ILE A 219 4.24 22.38 13.47
N LEU A 220 5.13 22.91 14.31
CA LEU A 220 4.81 23.14 15.73
C LEU A 220 3.74 24.21 15.95
N GLN A 221 3.62 25.19 15.05
CA GLN A 221 2.54 26.18 15.09
C GLN A 221 1.18 25.55 14.76
N TYR A 222 1.18 24.52 13.92
CA TYR A 222 -0.01 23.77 13.49
C TYR A 222 -0.05 22.36 14.11
N ALA A 223 0.52 22.18 15.31
CA ALA A 223 0.64 20.86 15.93
C ALA A 223 -0.72 20.17 16.10
N ASP A 224 -1.76 20.92 16.48
CA ASP A 224 -3.12 20.38 16.62
C ASP A 224 -3.68 19.85 15.29
N ALA A 225 -3.35 20.49 14.16
CA ALA A 225 -3.74 20.01 12.84
C ALA A 225 -2.94 18.77 12.41
N ALA A 226 -1.66 18.70 12.78
CA ALA A 226 -0.84 17.51 12.54
C ALA A 226 -1.33 16.30 13.34
N VAL A 227 -1.73 16.50 14.60
CA VAL A 227 -2.37 15.46 15.42
C VAL A 227 -3.66 14.99 14.75
N ASP A 228 -4.52 15.91 14.30
CA ASP A 228 -5.76 15.55 13.60
C ASP A 228 -5.52 14.71 12.35
N LEU A 229 -4.48 15.00 11.55
CA LEU A 229 -4.11 14.14 10.41
C LEU A 229 -3.83 12.70 10.85
N GLY A 230 -3.06 12.52 11.93
CA GLY A 230 -2.81 11.22 12.53
C GLY A 230 -4.09 10.52 12.98
N GLU A 231 -4.95 11.23 13.71
CA GLU A 231 -6.23 10.69 14.19
C GLU A 231 -7.21 10.34 13.05
N ILE A 232 -7.27 11.17 12.01
CA ILE A 232 -8.10 10.92 10.82
C ILE A 232 -7.62 9.68 10.08
N SER A 233 -6.30 9.50 9.95
CA SER A 233 -5.74 8.30 9.32
C SER A 233 -6.14 7.03 10.07
N ALA A 234 -6.19 7.09 11.41
CA ALA A 234 -6.68 5.99 12.25
C ALA A 234 -8.19 5.77 12.18
N GLY A 235 -8.95 6.78 11.75
CA GLY A 235 -10.39 6.69 11.52
C GLY A 235 -10.78 6.02 10.18
N VAL A 236 -9.86 5.92 9.23
CA VAL A 236 -10.07 5.19 7.96
C VAL A 236 -10.17 3.70 8.26
N ASP A 237 -11.16 3.01 7.66
CA ASP A 237 -11.36 1.55 7.78
C ASP A 237 -10.23 0.79 7.08
N SER A 238 -9.07 0.77 7.74
CA SER A 238 -7.78 0.37 7.19
C SER A 238 -7.51 -1.10 7.44
N ARG A 239 -7.09 -1.77 6.39
CA ARG A 239 -6.48 -3.10 6.39
C ARG A 239 -5.01 -2.96 6.08
N PHE A 240 -4.22 -3.91 6.53
CA PHE A 240 -2.77 -3.90 6.33
C PHE A 240 -2.40 -5.05 5.42
N VAL A 241 -1.62 -4.76 4.37
CA VAL A 241 -1.07 -5.77 3.46
C VAL A 241 -0.01 -6.61 4.19
N PHE A 242 0.73 -5.99 5.10
CA PHE A 242 1.82 -6.58 5.87
C PHE A 242 1.60 -6.47 7.39
#